data_AF-A0A4Q7ZT01-F1
#
_entry.id   AF-A0A4Q7ZT01-F1
#
_cell.length_a   1.000
_cell.length_b   1.000
_cell.length_c   1.000
_cell.angle_alpha   90.00
_cell.angle_beta   90.00
_cell.angle_gamma   90.00
#
_symmetry.space_group_name_H-M   'P 1'
#
loop_
_entity.id
_entity.type
_entity.pdbx_description
1 polymer ?
#
loop_
_entity_poly.entity_id
_entity_poly.type
_entity_poly.pdbx_seq_one_letter_code
_entity_poly.pdbx_strand_id
1 'polypeptide(L)'
;MGQNAQVNSRGQAGRRWAAVLLATLVLTLAGCTRAAPAPMPPTSAPPLPRPDGVPRQYSKVLLIMEENHEYDAIIGDGDAPYLNDLAATYGLARQVDAGYPPECPSLAAYLLLTSGSTHDVCDDRAPRAHPITGDNLFHQVAASGREWRNYAESSPGRCVLQNAAEGRYLVRHVPATYYVDDRADCARWVLPLGDPSSGALHDDVAAGTLPAFGLVSPDACHDMHGADACPQQRTANGDRWLRDWVSQILAGPDYRAGRLAVIITWDEGTKTNNHIPTLVIAPSTRHVTADQPYTHCSTLRTIEDILGLPPLGCARTAPAMTTAFRL
;
A
#
# COMPACT_ATOMS: atom_id res chain seq x y z
N MET A 1 44.37 -54.25 13.91
CA MET A 1 43.20 -55.06 14.32
C MET A 1 42.00 -54.34 13.70
N GLY A 2 41.49 -54.67 12.50
CA GLY A 2 40.93 -55.96 12.03
C GLY A 2 39.56 -56.18 12.67
N GLN A 3 38.41 -56.43 12.03
CA GLN A 3 37.96 -56.59 10.65
C GLN A 3 36.42 -56.88 10.73
N ASN A 4 35.68 -56.62 9.64
CA ASN A 4 34.48 -57.33 9.10
C ASN A 4 33.19 -57.49 9.96
N ALA A 5 32.00 -57.05 9.55
CA ALA A 5 31.17 -57.29 8.35
C ALA A 5 30.27 -58.56 8.41
N GLN A 6 29.07 -58.41 7.82
CA GLN A 6 28.13 -59.42 7.27
C GLN A 6 27.05 -60.03 8.19
N VAL A 7 25.82 -60.40 7.75
CA VAL A 7 24.89 -60.13 6.62
C VAL A 7 23.70 -61.12 6.78
N ASN A 8 22.46 -60.71 6.44
CA ASN A 8 21.28 -61.51 6.00
C ASN A 8 20.74 -62.67 6.88
N SER A 9 19.52 -63.22 6.71
CA SER A 9 18.22 -62.89 6.10
C SER A 9 17.30 -64.12 6.29
N ARG A 10 16.00 -63.93 6.06
CA ARG A 10 14.97 -64.92 5.62
C ARG A 10 14.23 -65.77 6.66
N GLY A 11 12.91 -65.79 6.46
CA GLY A 11 11.98 -66.85 6.88
C GLY A 11 10.54 -66.53 6.51
N GLN A 12 10.11 -66.92 5.29
CA GLN A 12 8.72 -66.93 4.82
C GLN A 12 8.06 -68.30 5.12
N ALA A 13 6.75 -68.32 5.40
CA ALA A 13 5.78 -69.39 5.09
C ALA A 13 4.37 -68.76 5.19
N GLY A 14 3.36 -68.92 4.33
CA GLY A 14 2.95 -70.00 3.44
C GLY A 14 1.49 -70.38 3.77
N ARG A 15 0.46 -69.67 3.26
CA ARG A 15 -0.45 -70.05 2.14
C ARG A 15 -1.48 -71.17 2.46
N ARG A 16 -2.79 -70.88 2.43
CA ARG A 16 -3.85 -71.47 1.54
C ARG A 16 -5.30 -71.39 2.09
N TRP A 17 -6.22 -71.49 1.12
CA TRP A 17 -7.63 -71.11 1.03
C TRP A 17 -8.64 -72.07 1.67
N ALA A 18 -9.81 -71.55 2.07
CA ALA A 18 -11.10 -72.25 1.96
C ALA A 18 -12.26 -71.25 1.89
N ALA A 19 -13.09 -71.38 0.85
CA ALA A 19 -14.33 -70.63 0.65
C ALA A 19 -15.48 -71.31 1.41
N VAL A 20 -16.37 -70.52 2.03
CA VAL A 20 -17.66 -70.98 2.51
C VAL A 20 -18.74 -70.07 1.91
N LEU A 21 -19.57 -70.66 1.07
CA LEU A 21 -20.83 -70.11 0.57
C LEU A 21 -21.87 -70.18 1.70
N LEU A 22 -22.55 -69.06 1.97
CA LEU A 22 -23.79 -69.06 2.75
C LEU A 22 -24.83 -68.18 2.05
N ALA A 23 -25.96 -68.80 1.78
CA ALA A 23 -27.07 -68.28 1.01
C ALA A 23 -27.90 -67.23 1.76
N THR A 24 -28.54 -66.41 0.94
CA THR A 24 -29.45 -65.28 1.15
C THR A 24 -30.52 -65.39 2.26
N LEU A 25 -30.81 -64.26 2.89
CA LEU A 25 -32.19 -63.83 3.19
C LEU A 25 -32.34 -62.31 2.96
N VAL A 26 -33.08 -61.94 1.92
CA VAL A 26 -33.46 -60.55 1.62
C VAL A 26 -34.76 -60.27 2.34
N LEU A 27 -34.75 -59.38 3.34
CA LEU A 27 -35.95 -58.73 3.85
C LEU A 27 -36.09 -57.37 3.16
N THR A 28 -37.11 -57.21 2.32
CA THR A 28 -37.51 -55.93 1.73
C THR A 28 -38.33 -55.12 2.73
N LEU A 29 -37.68 -54.17 3.41
CA LEU A 29 -38.37 -53.09 4.11
C LEU A 29 -38.66 -51.96 3.11
N ALA A 30 -39.92 -51.83 2.71
CA ALA A 30 -40.42 -50.70 1.95
C ALA A 30 -40.44 -49.45 2.86
N GLY A 31 -39.31 -48.74 2.95
CA GLY A 31 -39.21 -47.43 3.58
C GLY A 31 -39.63 -46.33 2.61
N CYS A 32 -40.74 -45.65 2.86
CA CYS A 32 -41.07 -44.38 2.21
C CYS A 32 -40.05 -43.32 2.68
N THR A 33 -39.03 -43.04 1.86
CA THR A 33 -38.13 -41.91 2.06
C THR A 33 -38.80 -40.64 1.56
N ARG A 34 -39.25 -39.79 2.49
CA ARG A 34 -39.71 -38.44 2.18
C ARG A 34 -38.47 -37.59 1.88
N ALA A 35 -38.31 -37.15 0.63
CA ALA A 35 -37.21 -36.29 0.22
C ALA A 35 -37.21 -35.00 1.06
N ALA A 36 -36.08 -34.70 1.70
CA ALA A 36 -35.86 -33.42 2.36
C ALA A 36 -35.78 -32.30 1.30
N PRO A 37 -36.37 -31.11 1.54
CA PRO A 37 -36.25 -29.98 0.61
C PRO A 37 -34.77 -29.56 0.49
N ALA A 38 -34.34 -29.27 -0.73
CA ALA A 38 -33.00 -28.73 -0.97
C ALA A 38 -32.83 -27.37 -0.25
N PRO A 39 -31.64 -27.07 0.31
CA PRO A 39 -31.37 -25.76 0.89
C PRO A 39 -31.42 -24.69 -0.21
N MET A 40 -32.24 -23.65 0.01
CA MET A 40 -32.30 -22.49 -0.88
C MET A 40 -30.96 -21.74 -0.85
N PRO A 41 -30.47 -21.23 -1.99
CA PRO A 41 -29.30 -20.36 -2.01
C PRO A 41 -29.57 -19.10 -1.16
N PRO A 42 -28.55 -18.56 -0.45
CA PRO A 42 -28.71 -17.33 0.30
C PRO A 42 -29.06 -16.19 -0.66
N THR A 43 -30.24 -15.61 -0.48
CA THR A 43 -30.67 -14.42 -1.20
C THR A 43 -29.79 -13.25 -0.74
N SER A 44 -28.84 -12.83 -1.57
CA SER A 44 -28.09 -11.60 -1.34
C SER A 44 -29.07 -10.42 -1.32
N ALA A 45 -29.12 -9.68 -0.22
CA ALA A 45 -29.88 -8.44 -0.16
C ALA A 45 -29.37 -7.48 -1.26
N PRO A 46 -30.26 -6.74 -1.95
CA PRO A 46 -29.84 -5.72 -2.89
C PRO A 46 -28.94 -4.68 -2.18
N PRO A 47 -27.88 -4.18 -2.83
CA PRO A 47 -27.12 -3.05 -2.30
C PRO A 47 -28.07 -1.88 -2.05
N LEU A 48 -27.93 -1.23 -0.90
CA LEU A 48 -28.68 0.00 -0.60
C LEU A 48 -28.46 1.03 -1.72
N PRO A 49 -29.52 1.74 -2.17
CA PRO A 49 -29.37 2.78 -3.17
C PRO A 49 -28.44 3.87 -2.64
N ARG A 50 -27.44 4.17 -3.47
CA ARG A 50 -26.38 5.13 -3.22
C ARG A 50 -26.99 6.54 -3.39
N PRO A 51 -26.89 7.47 -2.41
CA PRO A 51 -27.51 8.80 -2.57
C PRO A 51 -26.90 9.56 -3.76
N ASP A 52 -27.81 10.08 -4.59
CA ASP A 52 -27.58 10.70 -5.90
C ASP A 52 -26.93 12.09 -5.82
N GLY A 53 -26.08 12.45 -6.80
CA GLY A 53 -25.83 13.85 -7.17
C GLY A 53 -24.41 14.31 -7.49
N VAL A 54 -23.36 13.56 -7.16
CA VAL A 54 -21.97 13.86 -7.55
C VAL A 54 -21.38 12.64 -8.26
N PRO A 55 -20.79 12.74 -9.47
CA PRO A 55 -20.00 11.66 -10.03
C PRO A 55 -18.90 11.26 -9.04
N ARG A 56 -19.07 10.10 -8.39
CA ARG A 56 -18.18 9.56 -7.35
C ARG A 56 -17.01 8.80 -7.94
N GLN A 57 -16.26 9.40 -8.84
CA GLN A 57 -15.12 8.71 -9.43
C GLN A 57 -13.93 9.64 -9.43
N TYR A 58 -13.21 9.59 -8.31
CA TYR A 58 -11.79 9.91 -8.31
C TYR A 58 -11.13 9.10 -9.41
N SER A 59 -10.39 9.77 -10.28
CA SER A 59 -9.63 9.14 -11.35
C SER A 59 -8.13 9.29 -11.15
N LYS A 60 -7.74 10.01 -10.09
CA LYS A 60 -6.37 10.34 -9.72
C LYS A 60 -6.19 10.13 -8.22
N VAL A 61 -5.06 9.55 -7.84
CA VAL A 61 -4.61 9.48 -6.44
C VAL A 61 -3.21 10.06 -6.34
N LEU A 62 -3.02 10.96 -5.38
CA LEU A 62 -1.69 11.45 -4.98
C LEU A 62 -1.40 10.92 -3.57
N LEU A 63 -0.41 10.05 -3.46
CA LEU A 63 0.11 9.54 -2.20
C LEU A 63 1.33 10.38 -1.80
N ILE A 64 1.33 10.93 -0.59
CA ILE A 64 2.47 11.63 0.01
C ILE A 64 2.96 10.79 1.18
N MET A 65 4.24 10.45 1.18
CA MET A 65 4.88 9.56 2.16
C MET A 65 5.85 10.35 3.06
N GLU A 66 5.55 10.45 4.35
CA GLU A 66 6.44 11.01 5.37
C GLU A 66 7.21 9.88 6.10
N GLU A 67 8.24 10.23 6.88
CA GLU A 67 9.14 9.33 7.64
C GLU A 67 9.12 9.72 9.15
N ASN A 68 9.73 8.97 10.06
CA ASN A 68 9.07 7.84 10.72
C ASN A 68 8.37 8.44 11.94
N HIS A 69 7.05 8.30 12.09
CA HIS A 69 6.34 8.82 13.24
C HIS A 69 5.22 7.88 13.66
N GLU A 70 5.12 7.64 14.97
CA GLU A 70 3.92 7.04 15.54
C GLU A 70 2.75 8.03 15.46
N TYR A 71 1.53 7.49 15.45
CA TYR A 71 0.29 8.25 15.34
C TYR A 71 0.23 9.45 16.32
N ASP A 72 0.54 9.23 17.60
CA ASP A 72 0.47 10.25 18.65
C ASP A 72 1.63 11.27 18.60
N ALA A 73 2.66 11.02 17.79
CA ALA A 73 3.76 11.97 17.55
C ALA A 73 3.40 13.03 16.49
N ILE A 74 2.24 12.87 15.84
CA ILE A 74 1.71 13.83 14.85
C ILE A 74 0.33 14.31 15.30
N ILE A 75 -0.59 13.39 15.59
CA ILE A 75 -1.97 13.74 15.92
C ILE A 75 -2.02 14.28 17.35
N GLY A 76 -2.39 15.55 17.48
CA GLY A 76 -2.38 16.31 18.73
C GLY A 76 -1.07 17.05 19.00
N ASP A 77 -0.03 16.86 18.17
CA ASP A 77 1.26 17.52 18.34
C ASP A 77 1.21 19.01 17.94
N GLY A 78 1.78 19.88 18.78
CA GLY A 78 1.84 21.33 18.56
C GLY A 78 2.83 21.76 17.46
N ASP A 79 3.77 20.89 17.10
CA ASP A 79 4.71 21.08 15.99
C ASP A 79 4.12 20.61 14.64
N ALA A 80 2.95 19.95 14.64
CA ALA A 80 2.22 19.53 13.42
C ALA A 80 0.85 20.21 13.24
N PRO A 81 0.72 21.55 13.37
CA PRO A 81 -0.58 22.21 13.39
C PRO A 81 -1.35 22.10 12.06
N TYR A 82 -0.66 22.10 10.92
CA TYR A 82 -1.33 22.00 9.62
C TYR A 82 -1.88 20.59 9.38
N LEU A 83 -1.10 19.56 9.68
CA LEU A 83 -1.56 18.17 9.64
C LEU A 83 -2.77 17.93 10.56
N ASN A 84 -2.76 18.50 11.77
CA ASN A 84 -3.90 18.41 12.68
C ASN A 84 -5.15 19.15 12.16
N ASP A 85 -4.99 20.29 11.49
CA ASP A 85 -6.09 20.98 10.81
C ASP A 85 -6.66 20.14 9.65
N LEU A 86 -5.80 19.50 8.86
CA LEU A 86 -6.24 18.57 7.81
C LEU A 86 -7.00 17.38 8.39
N ALA A 87 -6.49 16.78 9.47
CA ALA A 87 -7.12 15.65 10.14
C ALA A 87 -8.52 16.01 10.69
N ALA A 88 -8.67 17.21 11.26
CA ALA A 88 -9.97 17.70 11.76
C ALA A 88 -10.95 18.05 10.63
N THR A 89 -10.44 18.54 9.50
CA THR A 89 -11.25 19.01 8.36
C THR A 89 -11.70 17.87 7.45
N TYR A 90 -10.82 16.89 7.21
CA TYR A 90 -10.99 15.85 6.18
C TYR A 90 -11.23 14.47 6.79
N GLY A 91 -10.39 13.49 6.42
CA GLY A 91 -10.45 12.11 6.86
C GLY A 91 -9.24 11.75 7.71
N LEU A 92 -9.45 11.09 8.84
CA LEU A 92 -8.41 10.51 9.67
C LEU A 92 -8.69 9.01 9.93
N ALA A 93 -7.76 8.15 9.54
CA ALA A 93 -7.77 6.75 9.95
C ALA A 93 -7.03 6.64 11.29
N ARG A 94 -7.74 6.22 12.35
CA ARG A 94 -7.19 6.23 13.72
C ARG A 94 -6.47 4.95 14.10
N GLN A 95 -6.61 3.88 13.32
CA GLN A 95 -6.10 2.54 13.63
C GLN A 95 -5.35 1.99 12.41
N VAL A 96 -4.20 2.58 12.08
CA VAL A 96 -3.36 2.12 10.97
C VAL A 96 -2.04 1.59 11.49
N ASP A 97 -1.77 0.30 11.26
CA ASP A 97 -0.46 -0.30 11.48
C ASP A 97 0.31 -0.35 10.15
N ALA A 98 1.61 -0.07 10.11
CA ALA A 98 2.37 -0.12 8.87
C ALA A 98 2.28 -1.49 8.14
N GLY A 99 1.98 -2.58 8.87
CA GLY A 99 1.66 -3.88 8.28
C GLY A 99 2.87 -4.75 7.98
N TYR A 100 4.01 -4.45 8.59
CA TYR A 100 5.26 -5.20 8.53
C TYR A 100 6.01 -5.12 9.87
N PRO A 101 7.03 -5.96 10.12
CA PRO A 101 7.76 -5.98 11.40
C PRO A 101 8.36 -4.60 11.74
N PRO A 102 8.11 -4.04 12.94
CA PRO A 102 8.61 -2.72 13.36
C PRO A 102 10.12 -2.53 13.30
N GLU A 103 10.91 -3.60 13.35
CA GLU A 103 12.35 -3.53 13.23
C GLU A 103 12.84 -3.25 11.81
N CYS A 104 12.04 -3.54 10.79
CA CYS A 104 12.39 -3.23 9.41
C CYS A 104 12.31 -1.72 9.16
N PRO A 105 13.07 -1.20 8.18
CA PRO A 105 13.07 0.23 7.88
C PRO A 105 12.18 0.59 6.68
N SER A 106 12.14 1.89 6.37
CA SER A 106 11.26 2.57 5.41
C SER A 106 11.07 1.83 4.09
N LEU A 107 12.13 1.28 3.49
CA LEU A 107 12.02 0.59 2.18
C LEU A 107 10.93 -0.49 2.18
N ALA A 108 10.75 -1.19 3.30
CA ALA A 108 9.71 -2.21 3.43
C ALA A 108 8.30 -1.62 3.24
N ALA A 109 8.00 -0.44 3.80
CA ALA A 109 6.73 0.25 3.61
C ALA A 109 6.49 0.62 2.15
N TYR A 110 7.48 1.23 1.50
CA TYR A 110 7.36 1.68 0.12
C TYR A 110 7.11 0.50 -0.83
N LEU A 111 7.80 -0.63 -0.65
CA LEU A 111 7.55 -1.85 -1.40
C LEU A 111 6.16 -2.43 -1.12
N LEU A 112 5.76 -2.51 0.15
CA LEU A 112 4.44 -3.00 0.54
C LEU A 112 3.31 -2.17 -0.08
N LEU A 113 3.46 -0.84 -0.10
CA LEU A 113 2.51 0.11 -0.67
C LEU A 113 2.42 0.07 -2.20
N THR A 114 3.46 -0.40 -2.89
CA THR A 114 3.48 -0.39 -4.36
C THR A 114 3.43 -1.78 -5.01
N SER A 115 3.65 -2.87 -4.28
CA SER A 115 3.49 -4.25 -4.81
C SER A 115 2.64 -5.16 -3.92
N GLY A 116 2.25 -4.72 -2.73
CA GLY A 116 1.54 -5.55 -1.76
C GLY A 116 2.43 -6.63 -1.13
N SER A 117 3.75 -6.48 -1.21
CA SER A 117 4.74 -7.34 -0.56
C SER A 117 5.98 -6.53 -0.18
N THR A 118 6.60 -6.86 0.95
CA THR A 118 7.94 -6.34 1.29
C THR A 118 9.05 -7.03 0.51
N HIS A 119 8.74 -8.10 -0.24
CA HIS A 119 9.71 -8.96 -0.93
C HIS A 119 10.82 -9.51 -0.01
N ASP A 120 10.47 -9.76 1.27
CA ASP A 120 11.40 -10.17 2.33
C ASP A 120 12.56 -9.17 2.57
N VAL A 121 12.40 -7.92 2.12
CA VAL A 121 13.37 -6.83 2.35
C VAL A 121 13.10 -6.21 3.72
N CYS A 122 14.16 -6.10 4.53
CA CYS A 122 14.15 -5.53 5.88
C CYS A 122 15.43 -4.70 6.13
N ASP A 123 15.87 -3.97 5.10
CA ASP A 123 16.96 -2.98 5.16
C ASP A 123 16.74 -1.89 4.10
N ASP A 124 17.49 -0.79 4.16
CA ASP A 124 17.35 0.37 3.25
C ASP A 124 18.42 0.42 2.13
N ARG A 125 18.98 -0.73 1.76
CA ARG A 125 20.03 -0.74 0.72
C ARG A 125 19.45 -0.30 -0.62
N ALA A 126 20.32 0.31 -1.42
CA ALA A 126 20.00 0.81 -2.75
C ALA A 126 19.50 -0.31 -3.69
N PRO A 127 18.80 0.02 -4.80
CA PRO A 127 18.23 -0.93 -5.75
C PRO A 127 19.14 -2.06 -6.23
N ARG A 128 20.46 -1.82 -6.30
CA ARG A 128 21.43 -2.86 -6.70
C ARG A 128 21.44 -4.07 -5.74
N ALA A 129 21.15 -3.86 -4.46
CA ALA A 129 21.07 -4.93 -3.47
C ALA A 129 19.74 -5.68 -3.53
N HIS A 130 18.67 -5.00 -3.94
CA HIS A 130 17.30 -5.52 -3.96
C HIS A 130 16.65 -5.33 -5.33
N PRO A 131 17.12 -6.04 -6.38
CA PRO A 131 16.44 -6.03 -7.67
C PRO A 131 15.13 -6.80 -7.54
N ILE A 132 14.01 -6.14 -7.79
CA ILE A 132 12.68 -6.75 -7.66
C ILE A 132 12.10 -6.97 -9.05
N THR A 133 11.64 -8.20 -9.29
CA THR A 133 10.82 -8.56 -10.45
C THR A 133 9.39 -8.82 -10.00
N GLY A 134 8.44 -8.60 -10.90
CA GLY A 134 7.02 -8.83 -10.64
C GLY A 134 6.16 -7.57 -10.76
N ASP A 135 4.85 -7.81 -10.78
CA ASP A 135 3.85 -6.77 -10.97
C ASP A 135 3.81 -5.80 -9.78
N ASN A 136 3.52 -4.55 -10.07
CA ASN A 136 3.47 -3.46 -9.12
C ASN A 136 2.54 -2.36 -9.64
N LEU A 137 2.19 -1.43 -8.76
CA LEU A 137 1.25 -0.36 -9.03
C LEU A 137 1.67 0.52 -10.22
N PHE A 138 2.97 0.77 -10.39
CA PHE A 138 3.49 1.57 -11.50
C PHE A 138 3.26 0.87 -12.83
N HIS A 139 3.62 -0.41 -12.91
CA HIS A 139 3.36 -1.24 -14.08
C HIS A 139 1.86 -1.32 -14.40
N GLN A 140 0.99 -1.55 -13.41
CA GLN A 140 -0.46 -1.63 -13.62
C GLN A 140 -1.06 -0.32 -14.15
N VAL A 141 -0.63 0.83 -13.63
CA VAL A 141 -1.08 2.14 -14.14
C VAL A 141 -0.65 2.31 -15.59
N ALA A 142 0.62 2.03 -15.91
CA ALA A 142 1.17 2.12 -17.26
C ALA A 142 0.45 1.20 -18.24
N ALA A 143 0.24 -0.07 -17.87
CA ALA A 143 -0.46 -1.08 -18.66
C ALA A 143 -1.93 -0.72 -18.94
N SER A 144 -2.55 0.10 -18.08
CA SER A 144 -3.90 0.63 -18.31
C SER A 144 -3.96 1.81 -19.30
N GLY A 145 -2.82 2.20 -19.89
CA GLY A 145 -2.70 3.35 -20.80
C GLY A 145 -2.75 4.70 -20.08
N ARG A 146 -2.67 4.69 -18.75
CA ARG A 146 -2.62 5.89 -17.91
C ARG A 146 -1.19 6.11 -17.45
N GLU A 147 -0.90 7.32 -17.05
CA GLU A 147 0.44 7.66 -16.60
C GLU A 147 0.50 7.73 -15.07
N TRP A 148 1.68 7.42 -14.53
CA TRP A 148 2.06 7.66 -13.16
C TRP A 148 3.22 8.67 -13.07
N ARG A 149 3.51 9.19 -11.89
CA ARG A 149 4.81 9.82 -11.57
C ARG A 149 5.22 9.51 -10.14
N ASN A 150 6.52 9.47 -9.89
CA ASN A 150 7.07 9.70 -8.55
C ASN A 150 7.81 11.04 -8.57
N TYR A 151 7.32 12.01 -7.81
CA TYR A 151 7.98 13.28 -7.58
C TYR A 151 8.87 13.14 -6.35
N ALA A 152 10.18 13.10 -6.55
CA ALA A 152 11.16 12.94 -5.48
C ALA A 152 11.92 14.24 -5.24
N GLU A 153 11.78 14.80 -4.04
CA GLU A 153 12.47 16.03 -3.66
C GLU A 153 13.98 15.82 -3.62
N SER A 154 14.72 16.87 -4.00
CA SER A 154 16.18 16.87 -4.06
C SER A 154 16.80 15.78 -4.94
N SER A 155 16.01 15.07 -5.75
CA SER A 155 16.54 14.11 -6.71
C SER A 155 17.43 14.82 -7.73
N PRO A 156 18.70 14.41 -7.93
CA PRO A 156 19.61 15.06 -8.86
C PRO A 156 19.28 14.76 -10.33
N GLY A 157 18.25 13.95 -10.59
CA GLY A 157 17.82 13.60 -11.93
C GLY A 157 16.64 12.65 -11.93
N ARG A 158 16.42 12.01 -13.08
CA ARG A 158 15.36 11.01 -13.27
C ARG A 158 15.89 9.63 -12.89
N CYS A 159 15.05 8.83 -12.22
CA CYS A 159 15.34 7.44 -11.87
C CYS A 159 16.74 7.22 -11.25
N VAL A 160 17.10 8.06 -10.28
CA VAL A 160 18.42 8.00 -9.62
C VAL A 160 18.45 6.79 -8.68
N LEU A 161 19.44 5.90 -8.87
CA LEU A 161 19.50 4.59 -8.20
C LEU A 161 20.33 4.59 -6.90
N GLN A 162 20.72 5.76 -6.41
CA GLN A 162 21.58 5.91 -5.23
C GLN A 162 21.19 7.20 -4.50
N ASN A 163 21.48 7.26 -3.20
CA ASN A 163 21.31 8.50 -2.44
C ASN A 163 22.15 9.62 -3.05
N ALA A 164 21.68 10.86 -2.91
CA ALA A 164 22.51 12.01 -3.25
C ALA A 164 23.64 12.18 -2.22
N ALA A 165 24.77 12.75 -2.64
CA ALA A 165 25.95 12.92 -1.79
C ALA A 165 25.68 13.83 -0.59
N GLU A 166 24.76 14.79 -0.76
CA GLU A 166 24.31 15.72 0.26
C GLU A 166 23.36 15.08 1.30
N GLY A 167 22.96 13.83 1.09
CA GLY A 167 22.09 13.08 2.00
C GLY A 167 20.62 13.50 2.01
N ARG A 168 20.21 14.43 1.14
CA ARG A 168 18.80 14.86 1.03
C ARG A 168 17.94 13.86 0.26
N TYR A 169 18.35 13.49 -0.96
CA TYR A 169 17.64 12.46 -1.73
C TYR A 169 17.96 11.06 -1.22
N LEU A 170 16.90 10.31 -0.89
CA LEU A 170 16.96 8.97 -0.33
C LEU A 170 16.30 7.99 -1.31
N VAL A 171 17.10 7.14 -1.96
CA VAL A 171 16.59 6.23 -3.01
C VAL A 171 15.55 5.24 -2.46
N ARG A 172 15.64 4.90 -1.16
CA ARG A 172 14.69 4.04 -0.45
C ARG A 172 13.24 4.56 -0.50
N HIS A 173 13.04 5.88 -0.66
CA HIS A 173 11.70 6.50 -0.77
C HIS A 173 11.14 6.50 -2.20
N VAL A 174 11.83 5.85 -3.15
CA VAL A 174 11.50 5.88 -4.58
C VAL A 174 11.39 4.43 -5.11
N PRO A 175 10.32 3.69 -4.75
CA PRO A 175 10.21 2.25 -4.99
C PRO A 175 10.23 1.85 -6.47
N ALA A 176 9.80 2.75 -7.37
CA ALA A 176 9.94 2.55 -8.83
C ALA A 176 11.39 2.28 -9.27
N THR A 177 12.38 2.71 -8.46
CA THR A 177 13.79 2.43 -8.72
C THR A 177 14.20 0.98 -8.40
N TYR A 178 13.39 0.20 -7.69
CA TYR A 178 13.70 -1.18 -7.30
C TYR A 178 13.13 -2.21 -8.28
N TYR A 179 12.05 -1.87 -9.01
CA TYR A 179 11.45 -2.73 -10.02
C TYR A 179 12.29 -2.73 -11.31
N VAL A 180 12.93 -3.86 -11.61
CA VAL A 180 13.87 -3.94 -12.74
C VAL A 180 13.17 -3.96 -14.09
N ASP A 181 11.94 -4.49 -14.13
CA ASP A 181 11.13 -4.62 -15.35
C ASP A 181 10.60 -3.26 -15.82
N ASP A 182 10.42 -2.29 -14.91
CA ASP A 182 9.86 -0.96 -15.21
C ASP A 182 10.92 0.12 -15.41
N ARG A 183 12.18 -0.26 -15.64
CA ARG A 183 13.30 0.71 -15.67
C ARG A 183 13.13 1.81 -16.71
N ALA A 184 12.54 1.49 -17.86
CA ALA A 184 12.26 2.45 -18.92
C ALA A 184 11.23 3.50 -18.46
N ASP A 185 10.15 3.05 -17.83
CA ASP A 185 9.11 3.92 -17.28
C ASP A 185 9.65 4.72 -16.08
N CYS A 186 10.50 4.13 -15.24
CA CYS A 186 11.21 4.83 -14.18
C CYS A 186 12.01 6.03 -14.73
N ALA A 187 12.79 5.84 -15.80
CA ALA A 187 13.55 6.93 -16.43
C ALA A 187 12.65 8.05 -17.00
N ARG A 188 11.41 7.73 -17.33
CA ARG A 188 10.41 8.68 -17.85
C ARG A 188 9.63 9.40 -16.74
N TRP A 189 9.27 8.71 -15.66
CA TRP A 189 8.23 9.13 -14.73
C TRP A 189 8.67 9.28 -13.27
N VAL A 190 9.90 8.93 -12.92
CA VAL A 190 10.54 9.40 -11.68
C VAL A 190 11.20 10.75 -11.94
N LEU A 191 10.72 11.80 -11.29
CA LEU A 191 11.07 13.20 -11.57
C LEU A 191 11.63 13.89 -10.32
N PRO A 192 12.62 14.79 -10.46
CA PRO A 192 12.86 15.80 -9.45
C PRO A 192 11.58 16.58 -9.19
N LEU A 193 11.16 16.65 -7.93
CA LEU A 193 9.87 17.22 -7.52
C LEU A 193 9.75 18.72 -7.88
N GLY A 194 10.82 19.48 -7.62
CA GLY A 194 10.82 20.95 -7.71
C GLY A 194 10.57 21.60 -6.36
N ASP A 195 10.05 22.82 -6.39
CA ASP A 195 9.63 23.61 -5.23
C ASP A 195 8.24 24.23 -5.49
N PRO A 196 7.57 24.78 -4.45
CA PRO A 196 6.27 25.44 -4.58
C PRO A 196 6.11 26.48 -5.70
N SER A 197 7.18 27.01 -6.28
CA SER A 197 7.15 28.01 -7.34
C SER A 197 7.50 27.47 -8.73
N SER A 198 8.13 26.30 -8.83
CA SER A 198 8.53 25.71 -10.11
C SER A 198 8.90 24.22 -10.01
N GLY A 199 8.78 23.50 -11.14
CA GLY A 199 9.23 22.11 -11.25
C GLY A 199 8.07 21.13 -11.40
N ALA A 200 8.39 19.84 -11.49
CA ALA A 200 7.47 18.85 -12.03
C ALA A 200 6.13 18.77 -11.29
N LEU A 201 6.13 18.76 -9.95
CA LEU A 201 4.89 18.70 -9.19
C LEU A 201 4.11 20.02 -9.30
N HIS A 202 4.79 21.16 -9.21
CA HIS A 202 4.16 22.48 -9.38
C HIS A 202 3.48 22.60 -10.74
N ASP A 203 4.19 22.25 -11.81
CA ASP A 203 3.71 22.37 -13.19
C ASP A 203 2.49 21.47 -13.44
N ASP A 204 2.53 20.21 -12.98
CA ASP A 204 1.40 19.28 -13.13
C ASP A 204 0.18 19.70 -12.28
N VAL A 205 0.39 20.27 -11.08
CA VAL A 205 -0.69 20.85 -10.26
C VAL A 205 -1.30 22.06 -10.96
N ALA A 206 -0.48 23.02 -11.41
CA ALA A 206 -0.94 24.26 -12.02
C ALA A 206 -1.70 24.01 -13.34
N ALA A 207 -1.24 23.06 -14.15
CA ALA A 207 -1.88 22.69 -15.42
C ALA A 207 -3.11 21.77 -15.25
N GLY A 208 -3.33 21.17 -14.07
CA GLY A 208 -4.38 20.18 -13.86
C GLY A 208 -4.11 18.86 -14.60
N THR A 209 -2.82 18.50 -14.71
CA THR A 209 -2.31 17.35 -15.46
C THR A 209 -1.67 16.31 -14.56
N LEU A 210 -1.99 16.30 -13.25
CA LEU A 210 -1.52 15.26 -12.35
C LEU A 210 -1.82 13.85 -12.92
N PRO A 211 -0.98 12.85 -12.66
CA PRO A 211 -1.17 11.50 -13.18
C PRO A 211 -2.40 10.81 -12.58
N ALA A 212 -2.72 9.62 -13.11
CA ALA A 212 -3.65 8.72 -12.45
C ALA A 212 -3.11 8.28 -11.08
N PHE A 213 -1.80 8.00 -10.98
CA PHE A 213 -1.12 7.76 -9.71
C PHE A 213 0.11 8.65 -9.57
N GLY A 214 0.14 9.47 -8.53
CA GLY A 214 1.31 10.24 -8.14
C GLY A 214 1.82 9.78 -6.78
N LEU A 215 3.12 9.55 -6.68
CA LEU A 215 3.82 9.37 -5.41
C LEU A 215 4.71 10.60 -5.16
N VAL A 216 4.55 11.24 -4.01
CA VAL A 216 5.37 12.37 -3.57
C VAL A 216 6.28 11.86 -2.45
N SER A 217 7.58 11.96 -2.67
CA SER A 217 8.62 11.56 -1.72
C SER A 217 9.37 12.81 -1.28
N PRO A 218 9.10 13.36 -0.08
CA PRO A 218 9.90 14.42 0.51
C PRO A 218 11.35 13.97 0.70
N ASP A 219 12.25 14.94 0.79
CA ASP A 219 13.65 14.66 1.09
C ASP A 219 13.89 14.55 2.59
N ALA A 220 15.10 14.13 2.97
CA ALA A 220 15.49 13.91 4.36
C ALA A 220 15.29 15.11 5.30
N CYS A 221 15.09 16.33 4.79
CA CYS A 221 14.83 17.50 5.63
C CYS A 221 13.34 17.80 5.79
N HIS A 222 12.49 17.28 4.90
CA HIS A 222 11.05 17.55 4.89
C HIS A 222 10.20 16.33 5.21
N ASP A 223 10.75 15.12 5.19
CA ASP A 223 10.08 13.87 5.57
C ASP A 223 9.85 13.71 7.08
N MET A 224 10.12 14.74 7.88
CA MET A 224 10.06 14.75 9.35
C MET A 224 11.04 13.81 10.08
N HIS A 225 11.75 12.91 9.40
CA HIS A 225 12.73 12.05 10.06
C HIS A 225 14.10 12.68 10.15
N GLY A 226 14.51 13.51 9.19
CA GLY A 226 15.73 14.30 9.30
C GLY A 226 17.01 13.59 8.85
N ALA A 227 17.98 14.39 8.39
CA ALA A 227 19.39 14.03 8.34
C ALA A 227 20.22 15.04 9.18
N ASP A 228 21.50 14.74 9.41
CA ASP A 228 22.38 15.61 10.22
C ASP A 228 22.45 17.05 9.71
N ALA A 229 22.35 17.24 8.39
CA ALA A 229 22.38 18.56 7.74
C ALA A 229 21.04 19.32 7.80
N CYS A 230 19.97 18.70 8.33
CA CYS A 230 18.63 19.25 8.32
C CYS A 230 18.30 20.04 9.61
N PRO A 231 17.29 20.93 9.56
CA PRO A 231 16.78 21.59 10.75
C PRO A 231 16.35 20.59 11.84
N GLN A 232 16.62 20.92 13.10
CA GLN A 232 16.34 20.02 14.24
C GLN A 232 14.84 19.91 14.57
N GLN A 233 14.04 20.91 14.21
CA GLN A 233 12.58 20.90 14.38
C GLN A 233 11.92 20.13 13.23
N ARG A 234 12.17 18.83 13.16
CA ARG A 234 11.91 18.00 11.98
C ARG A 234 10.41 17.93 11.65
N THR A 235 9.57 17.63 12.65
CA THR A 235 8.10 17.60 12.51
C THR A 235 7.55 18.95 12.05
N ALA A 236 7.93 20.05 12.70
CA ALA A 236 7.51 21.39 12.29
C ALA A 236 8.04 21.77 10.89
N ASN A 237 9.16 21.22 10.45
CA ASN A 237 9.68 21.47 9.12
C ASN A 237 8.87 20.75 8.04
N GLY A 238 8.57 19.46 8.24
CA GLY A 238 7.69 18.72 7.35
C GLY A 238 6.26 19.25 7.35
N ASP A 239 5.71 19.66 8.49
CA ASP A 239 4.37 20.27 8.57
C ASP A 239 4.27 21.56 7.72
N ARG A 240 5.29 22.42 7.77
CA ARG A 240 5.36 23.62 6.92
C ARG A 240 5.50 23.27 5.44
N TRP A 241 6.34 22.29 5.11
CA TRP A 241 6.53 21.83 3.74
C TRP A 241 5.22 21.27 3.16
N LEU A 242 4.52 20.43 3.93
CA LEU A 242 3.19 19.92 3.59
C LEU A 242 2.18 21.05 3.45
N ARG A 243 2.19 22.06 4.33
CA ARG A 243 1.32 23.24 4.18
C ARG A 243 1.51 23.90 2.84
N ASP A 244 2.75 24.11 2.40
CA ASP A 244 3.03 24.83 1.16
C ASP A 244 2.63 24.00 -0.07
N TRP A 245 2.87 22.68 -0.08
CA TRP A 245 2.50 21.79 -1.18
C TRP A 245 1.02 21.42 -1.21
N VAL A 246 0.49 20.92 -0.10
CA VAL A 246 -0.89 20.44 -0.03
C VAL A 246 -1.85 21.61 -0.26
N SER A 247 -1.59 22.80 0.28
CA SER A 247 -2.44 23.97 -0.02
C SER A 247 -2.53 24.28 -1.51
N GLN A 248 -1.43 24.15 -2.25
CA GLN A 248 -1.44 24.33 -3.71
C GLN A 248 -2.17 23.20 -4.44
N ILE A 249 -1.93 21.95 -4.04
CA ILE A 249 -2.61 20.77 -4.60
C ILE A 249 -4.14 20.91 -4.45
N LEU A 250 -4.61 21.29 -3.26
CA LEU A 250 -6.04 21.48 -2.98
C LEU A 250 -6.63 22.71 -3.67
N ALA A 251 -5.80 23.71 -3.99
CA ALA A 251 -6.19 24.84 -4.82
C ALA A 251 -6.18 24.53 -6.34
N GLY A 252 -5.53 23.44 -6.75
CA GLY A 252 -5.32 23.06 -8.14
C GLY A 252 -6.58 22.56 -8.88
N PRO A 253 -6.58 22.54 -10.22
CA PRO A 253 -7.74 22.19 -11.02
C PRO A 253 -8.22 20.75 -10.82
N ASP A 254 -7.32 19.79 -10.61
CA ASP A 254 -7.69 18.37 -10.44
C ASP A 254 -8.47 18.11 -9.15
N TYR A 255 -8.05 18.73 -8.04
CA TYR A 255 -8.76 18.64 -6.77
C TYR A 255 -10.10 19.37 -6.83
N ARG A 256 -10.10 20.61 -7.34
CA ARG A 256 -11.33 21.42 -7.47
C ARG A 256 -12.37 20.81 -8.40
N ALA A 257 -11.93 20.06 -9.40
CA ALA A 257 -12.82 19.31 -10.29
C ALA A 257 -13.34 17.99 -9.69
N GLY A 258 -12.94 17.64 -8.47
CA GLY A 258 -13.40 16.42 -7.80
C GLY A 258 -12.79 15.13 -8.35
N ARG A 259 -11.64 15.20 -9.04
CA ARG A 259 -11.01 14.02 -9.65
C ARG A 259 -9.85 13.44 -8.83
N LEU A 260 -9.31 14.21 -7.89
CA LEU A 260 -8.12 13.85 -7.10
C LEU A 260 -8.48 13.52 -5.64
N ALA A 261 -8.06 12.34 -5.21
CA ALA A 261 -7.92 12.00 -3.80
C ALA A 261 -6.45 12.13 -3.38
N VAL A 262 -6.19 12.72 -2.22
CA VAL A 262 -4.86 12.82 -1.63
C VAL A 262 -4.82 11.95 -0.38
N ILE A 263 -3.79 11.12 -0.26
CA ILE A 263 -3.51 10.33 0.94
C ILE A 263 -2.16 10.77 1.47
N ILE A 264 -2.10 11.11 2.76
CA ILE A 264 -0.85 11.39 3.47
C ILE A 264 -0.69 10.31 4.52
N THR A 265 0.45 9.61 4.51
CA THR A 265 0.75 8.54 5.45
C THR A 265 2.24 8.52 5.77
N TRP A 266 2.63 7.74 6.78
CA TRP A 266 4.01 7.54 7.18
C TRP A 266 4.41 6.11 6.85
N ASP A 267 5.67 5.90 6.50
CA ASP A 267 6.20 4.57 6.24
C ASP A 267 6.18 3.66 7.47
N GLU A 268 6.70 4.11 8.61
CA GLU A 268 6.75 3.39 9.90
C GLU A 268 6.63 4.32 11.12
N GLY A 269 6.42 3.67 12.27
CA GLY A 269 6.47 4.32 13.58
C GLY A 269 7.85 4.18 14.23
N THR A 270 7.92 3.61 15.42
CA THR A 270 9.20 3.26 16.06
C THR A 270 9.56 1.80 15.82
N LYS A 271 10.79 1.42 16.24
CA LYS A 271 11.28 0.03 16.19
C LYS A 271 10.49 -0.98 17.05
N THR A 272 9.46 -0.53 17.75
CA THR A 272 8.59 -1.39 18.57
C THR A 272 7.10 -1.21 18.30
N ASN A 273 6.70 -0.17 17.56
CA ASN A 273 5.30 0.16 17.35
C ASN A 273 5.13 0.83 15.98
N ASN A 274 4.33 0.20 15.12
CA ASN A 274 4.04 0.66 13.77
C ASN A 274 2.66 1.30 13.62
N HIS A 275 2.04 1.74 14.72
CA HIS A 275 0.83 2.55 14.66
C HIS A 275 1.15 3.95 14.12
N ILE A 276 0.78 4.19 12.85
CA ILE A 276 1.14 5.39 12.08
C ILE A 276 -0.08 6.30 11.83
N PRO A 277 0.13 7.60 11.57
CA PRO A 277 -0.93 8.48 11.12
C PRO A 277 -1.29 8.18 9.65
N THR A 278 -2.56 8.38 9.28
CA THR A 278 -2.98 8.35 7.87
C THR A 278 -4.18 9.25 7.66
N LEU A 279 -4.02 10.24 6.79
CA LEU A 279 -5.03 11.21 6.44
C LEU A 279 -5.53 10.97 5.02
N VAL A 280 -6.84 11.15 4.83
CA VAL A 280 -7.51 11.04 3.52
C VAL A 280 -8.18 12.36 3.21
N ILE A 281 -7.69 13.05 2.17
CA ILE A 281 -8.13 14.39 1.77
C ILE A 281 -8.76 14.31 0.38
N ALA A 282 -10.07 14.46 0.32
CA ALA A 282 -10.83 14.38 -0.93
C ALA A 282 -12.11 15.22 -0.81
N PRO A 283 -12.69 15.84 -1.86
CA PRO A 283 -13.89 16.69 -1.71
C PRO A 283 -15.10 16.01 -1.05
N SER A 284 -15.24 14.68 -1.18
CA SER A 284 -16.28 13.89 -0.53
C SER A 284 -15.97 13.48 0.92
N THR A 285 -14.72 13.65 1.37
CA THR A 285 -14.25 13.30 2.71
C THR A 285 -14.16 14.55 3.57
N ARG A 286 -15.11 14.77 4.48
CA ARG A 286 -15.13 15.89 5.42
C ARG A 286 -15.56 15.43 6.79
N HIS A 287 -14.79 15.78 7.82
CA HIS A 287 -15.03 15.42 9.21
C HIS A 287 -15.30 13.92 9.40
N VAL A 288 -14.49 13.08 8.76
CA VAL A 288 -14.60 11.61 8.80
C VAL A 288 -13.48 11.05 9.66
N THR A 289 -13.83 10.22 10.62
CA THR A 289 -12.86 9.37 11.34
C THR A 289 -13.20 7.91 11.11
N ALA A 290 -12.18 7.08 10.89
CA ALA A 290 -12.34 5.64 10.74
C ALA A 290 -11.55 4.87 11.79
N ASP A 291 -12.22 3.95 12.47
CA ASP A 291 -11.68 3.15 13.58
C ASP A 291 -11.41 1.70 13.20
N GLN A 292 -11.70 1.36 11.96
CA GLN A 292 -11.40 0.05 11.42
C GLN A 292 -9.87 -0.12 11.35
N PRO A 293 -9.35 -1.30 11.73
CA PRO A 293 -7.94 -1.61 11.53
C PRO A 293 -7.58 -1.59 10.04
N TYR A 294 -6.58 -0.78 9.70
CA TYR A 294 -5.99 -0.67 8.37
C TYR A 294 -4.49 -0.92 8.42
N THR A 295 -3.91 -1.15 7.25
CA THR A 295 -2.47 -1.18 7.05
C THR A 295 -2.08 -0.52 5.72
N HIS A 296 -0.78 -0.47 5.40
CA HIS A 296 -0.32 -0.10 4.07
C HIS A 296 -0.96 -0.92 2.94
N CYS A 297 -1.30 -2.19 3.19
CA CYS A 297 -2.08 -3.01 2.24
C CYS A 297 -3.48 -2.42 1.98
N SER A 298 -4.09 -1.76 2.97
CA SER A 298 -5.39 -1.08 2.84
C SER A 298 -5.25 0.21 2.02
N THR A 299 -4.14 0.93 2.17
CA THR A 299 -3.79 2.08 1.32
C THR A 299 -3.62 1.67 -0.13
N LEU A 300 -2.80 0.65 -0.40
CA LEU A 300 -2.65 0.09 -1.75
C LEU A 300 -4.00 -0.36 -2.32
N ARG A 301 -4.78 -1.12 -1.55
CA ARG A 301 -6.12 -1.56 -1.96
C ARG A 301 -7.03 -0.39 -2.34
N THR A 302 -6.97 0.70 -1.57
CA THR A 302 -7.77 1.90 -1.82
C THR A 302 -7.37 2.58 -3.11
N ILE A 303 -6.06 2.69 -3.38
CA ILE A 303 -5.53 3.25 -4.63
C ILE A 303 -5.98 2.40 -5.82
N GLU A 304 -5.84 1.08 -5.74
CA GLU A 304 -6.24 0.15 -6.80
C GLU A 304 -7.75 0.23 -7.07
N ASP A 305 -8.59 0.28 -6.04
CA ASP A 305 -10.05 0.41 -6.19
C ASP A 305 -10.43 1.75 -6.87
N ILE A 306 -9.82 2.87 -6.47
CA ILE A 306 -10.06 4.18 -7.10
C ILE A 306 -9.66 4.16 -8.57
N LEU A 307 -8.52 3.55 -8.88
CA LEU A 307 -8.00 3.49 -10.24
C LEU A 307 -8.61 2.34 -11.06
N GLY A 308 -9.45 1.50 -10.49
CA GLY A 308 -10.01 0.33 -11.17
C GLY A 308 -8.93 -0.68 -11.61
N LEU A 309 -7.91 -0.87 -10.78
CA LEU A 309 -6.81 -1.81 -10.99
C LEU A 309 -7.04 -3.12 -10.21
N PRO A 310 -6.50 -4.26 -10.68
CA PRO A 310 -6.63 -5.53 -9.97
C PRO A 310 -5.70 -5.57 -8.73
N PRO A 311 -6.19 -6.05 -7.57
CA PRO A 311 -5.41 -5.93 -6.34
C PRO A 311 -4.16 -6.81 -6.29
N LEU A 312 -3.05 -6.19 -5.88
CA LEU A 312 -1.73 -6.78 -5.74
C LEU A 312 -1.51 -7.37 -4.34
N GLY A 313 -0.69 -8.42 -4.25
CA GLY A 313 -0.21 -9.00 -2.99
C GLY A 313 -1.24 -9.04 -1.85
N CYS A 314 -0.89 -8.43 -0.72
CA CYS A 314 -1.75 -8.33 0.47
C CYS A 314 -3.01 -7.48 0.29
N ALA A 315 -3.07 -6.57 -0.70
CA ALA A 315 -4.23 -5.74 -0.98
C ALA A 315 -5.46 -6.55 -1.42
N ARG A 316 -5.27 -7.79 -1.90
CA ARG A 316 -6.35 -8.71 -2.28
C ARG A 316 -7.32 -9.01 -1.15
N THR A 317 -6.83 -9.05 0.08
CA THR A 317 -7.63 -9.37 1.28
C THR A 317 -7.73 -8.19 2.25
N ALA A 318 -7.03 -7.09 1.99
CA ALA A 318 -7.08 -5.90 2.84
C ALA A 318 -8.43 -5.18 2.70
N PRO A 319 -8.97 -4.60 3.79
CA PRO A 319 -10.13 -3.75 3.69
C PRO A 319 -9.78 -2.44 2.98
N ALA A 320 -10.56 -2.06 1.97
CA ALA A 320 -10.42 -0.75 1.32
C ALA A 320 -10.95 0.37 2.24
N MET A 321 -10.29 1.53 2.19
CA MET A 321 -10.70 2.74 2.89
C MET A 321 -11.81 3.50 2.12
N THR A 322 -12.12 3.11 0.88
CA THR A 322 -13.06 3.81 -0.02
C THR A 322 -14.43 4.04 0.60
N THR A 323 -15.02 3.03 1.24
CA THR A 323 -16.36 3.16 1.87
C THR A 323 -16.32 4.10 3.08
N ALA A 324 -15.31 3.97 3.94
CA ALA A 324 -15.19 4.78 5.15
C ALA A 324 -15.03 6.27 4.81
N PHE A 325 -14.18 6.59 3.83
CA PHE A 325 -13.89 7.98 3.45
C PHE A 325 -14.71 8.50 2.26
N ARG A 326 -15.68 7.73 1.77
CA ARG A 326 -16.60 8.10 0.68
C ARG A 326 -15.86 8.41 -0.63
N LEU A 327 -14.85 7.59 -0.95
CA LEU A 327 -14.09 7.64 -2.20
C LEU A 327 -14.81 6.86 -3.32
#